data_AF-A0A4R2JBN5-F1
#
_entry.id   AF-A0A4R2JBN5-F1
#
_cell.length_a   1.000
_cell.length_b   1.000
_cell.length_c   1.000
_cell.angle_alpha   90.00
_cell.angle_beta   90.00
_cell.angle_gamma   90.00
#
_symmetry.space_group_name_H-M   'P 1'
#
loop_
_entity.id
_entity.type
_entity.pdbx_description
1 polymer ?
#
loop_
_entity_poly.entity_id
_entity_poly.type
_entity_poly.pdbx_seq_one_letter_code
_entity_poly.pdbx_strand_id
1 'polypeptide(L)'
;MAARDHYQPPETVRALLPNGIEVTVSAEQARLCHYPIVSETADTEGEQPETDPPTPADVRAWAQATGMDCPDKGRIPERVTQAYRDAHSN
;
A
#
# COMPACT_ATOMS: atom_id res chain seq x y z
N MET A 1 33.94 -7.29 36.89
CA MET A 1 33.48 -7.65 35.53
C MET A 1 31.98 -7.84 35.57
N ALA A 2 31.21 -6.83 35.17
CA ALA A 2 29.76 -7.00 34.99
C ALA A 2 29.55 -7.46 33.55
N ALA A 3 29.12 -8.70 33.37
CA ALA A 3 28.63 -9.20 32.09
C ALA A 3 27.41 -8.36 31.72
N ARG A 4 27.59 -7.44 30.77
CA ARG A 4 26.46 -6.80 30.10
C ARG A 4 25.92 -7.90 29.19
N ASP A 5 25.04 -8.72 29.75
CA ASP A 5 24.18 -9.59 28.98
C ASP A 5 23.47 -8.67 27.97
N HIS A 6 23.97 -8.68 26.73
CA HIS A 6 23.37 -7.96 25.64
C HIS A 6 22.06 -8.68 25.34
N TYR A 7 21.02 -8.40 26.13
CA TYR A 7 19.65 -8.74 25.79
C TYR A 7 19.30 -7.94 24.54
N GLN A 8 19.62 -8.50 23.38
CA GLN A 8 19.11 -8.01 22.12
C GLN A 8 17.61 -8.35 22.15
N PRO A 9 16.72 -7.34 22.10
CA PRO A 9 15.29 -7.62 22.07
C PRO A 9 15.02 -8.60 20.92
N PRO A 10 14.20 -9.66 21.15
CA PRO A 10 13.95 -10.63 20.10
C PRO A 10 13.37 -9.87 18.91
N GLU A 11 14.03 -9.95 17.75
CA GLU A 11 13.51 -9.38 16.52
C GLU A 11 12.13 -9.99 16.29
N THR A 12 11.07 -9.22 16.48
CA THR A 12 9.70 -9.71 16.24
C THR A 12 9.32 -9.41 14.81
N VAL A 13 8.83 -10.44 14.12
CA VAL A 13 8.40 -10.39 12.72
C VAL A 13 6.92 -10.71 12.64
N ARG A 14 6.26 -10.15 11.63
CA ARG A 14 4.91 -10.57 11.27
C ARG A 14 5.00 -11.88 10.50
N ALA A 15 4.29 -12.90 10.97
CA ALA A 15 4.27 -14.21 10.34
C ALA A 15 2.82 -14.65 10.11
N LEU A 16 2.57 -15.32 8.99
CA LEU A 16 1.24 -15.83 8.63
C LEU A 16 1.12 -17.30 9.06
N LEU A 17 0.12 -17.61 9.89
CA LEU A 17 -0.16 -18.96 10.36
C LEU A 17 -0.93 -19.77 9.31
N PRO A 18 -0.96 -21.11 9.42
CA PRO A 18 -1.70 -21.98 8.49
C PRO A 18 -3.22 -21.75 8.46
N ASN A 19 -3.77 -21.06 9.46
CA ASN A 19 -5.18 -20.63 9.50
C ASN A 19 -5.44 -19.29 8.77
N GLY A 20 -4.41 -18.70 8.16
CA GLY A 20 -4.50 -17.41 7.47
C GLY A 20 -4.48 -16.19 8.41
N ILE A 21 -4.14 -16.36 9.68
CA ILE A 21 -4.06 -15.27 10.65
C ILE A 21 -2.62 -14.76 10.71
N GLU A 22 -2.48 -13.44 10.62
CA GLU A 22 -1.20 -12.76 10.83
C GLU A 22 -0.98 -12.52 12.31
N VAL A 23 0.20 -12.89 12.81
CA VAL A 23 0.60 -12.64 14.19
C VAL A 23 2.01 -12.09 14.25
N THR A 24 2.32 -11.35 15.31
CA THR A 24 3.68 -10.91 15.61
C THR A 24 4.34 -11.95 16.50
N VAL A 25 5.36 -12.63 15.99
CA VAL A 25 6.14 -13.65 16.71
C VAL A 25 7.63 -13.35 16.61
N SER A 26 8.45 -13.93 17.49
CA SER A 26 9.90 -13.81 17.36
C SER A 26 10.40 -14.41 16.05
N ALA A 27 11.40 -13.79 15.41
CA ALA A 27 11.99 -14.24 14.15
C ALA A 27 12.48 -15.70 14.22
N GLU A 28 13.04 -16.11 15.36
CA GLU A 28 13.44 -17.50 15.61
C GLU A 28 12.25 -18.47 15.61
N GLN A 29 11.12 -18.09 16.21
CA GLN A 29 9.89 -18.88 16.21
C GLN A 29 9.33 -19.02 14.80
N ALA A 30 9.32 -17.92 14.01
CA ALA A 30 8.89 -17.96 12.62
C ALA A 30 9.75 -18.92 11.78
N ARG A 31 11.08 -18.88 11.95
CA ARG A 31 12.01 -19.80 11.26
C ARG A 31 11.84 -21.25 11.70
N LEU A 32 11.72 -21.49 13.00
CA LEU A 32 11.54 -22.84 13.57
C LEU A 32 10.25 -23.49 13.06
N CYS A 33 9.17 -22.73 13.01
CA CYS A 33 7.86 -23.21 12.56
C CYS A 33 7.63 -23.06 11.06
N HIS A 34 8.64 -22.62 10.29
CA HIS A 34 8.53 -22.35 8.85
C HIS A 34 7.33 -21.46 8.48
N TYR A 35 7.02 -20.49 9.36
CA TYR A 35 5.98 -19.53 9.03
C TYR A 35 6.48 -18.55 7.97
N PRO A 36 5.71 -18.33 6.90
CA PRO A 36 6.03 -17.29 5.94
C PRO A 36 6.06 -15.94 6.66
N ILE A 37 7.22 -15.29 6.62
CA ILE A 37 7.42 -13.94 7.15
C ILE A 37 6.81 -12.98 6.15
N VAL A 38 5.79 -12.25 6.56
CA VAL A 38 5.28 -11.13 5.79
C VAL A 38 6.17 -9.95 6.11
N SER A 39 7.11 -9.66 5.21
CA SER A 39 7.78 -8.36 5.25
C SER A 39 6.69 -7.32 5.06
N GLU A 40 6.56 -6.43 6.04
CA GLU A 40 5.84 -5.18 5.86
C GLU A 40 6.62 -4.41 4.79
N THR A 41 6.37 -4.74 3.52
CA THR A 41 6.64 -3.81 2.42
C THR A 41 5.88 -2.58 2.82
N ALA A 42 6.64 -1.53 3.11
CA ALA A 42 6.17 -0.23 3.53
C ALA A 42 4.83 0.05 2.86
N ASP A 43 3.75 0.02 3.66
CA ASP A 43 2.50 0.63 3.26
C ASP A 43 2.73 2.14 3.37
N THR A 44 3.45 2.65 2.37
CA THR A 44 3.47 4.04 1.98
C THR A 44 3.44 3.99 0.47
N GLU A 45 2.24 4.27 -0.04
CA GLU A 45 1.88 4.42 -1.44
C GLU A 45 1.73 3.11 -2.24
N GLY A 46 0.53 2.53 -2.13
CA GLY A 46 -0.38 2.42 -3.27
C GLY A 46 0.20 2.01 -4.62
N GLU A 47 0.88 0.88 -4.70
CA GLU A 47 1.19 0.25 -5.98
C GLU A 47 0.15 -0.86 -6.25
N GLN A 48 -1.00 -0.46 -6.82
CA GLN A 48 -1.92 -1.41 -7.45
C GLN A 48 -1.37 -1.76 -8.85
N PRO A 49 -1.11 -3.04 -9.15
CA PRO A 49 -0.62 -3.45 -10.46
C PRO A 49 -1.73 -3.31 -11.52
N GLU A 50 -1.55 -2.30 -12.37
CA GLU A 50 -1.60 -2.39 -13.84
C GLU A 50 -2.85 -2.96 -14.53
N THR A 51 -4.05 -2.54 -14.08
CA THR A 51 -5.22 -2.27 -14.96
C THR A 51 -6.34 -1.54 -14.19
N ASP A 52 -6.01 -0.50 -13.43
CA ASP A 52 -7.02 0.20 -12.61
C ASP A 52 -7.78 1.27 -13.43
N PRO A 53 -9.11 1.38 -13.27
CA PRO A 53 -9.87 2.50 -13.81
C PRO A 53 -9.24 3.82 -13.33
N PRO A 54 -9.31 4.89 -14.14
CA PRO A 54 -8.60 6.12 -13.85
C PRO A 54 -8.96 6.61 -12.44
N THR A 55 -7.94 6.69 -11.58
CA THR A 55 -8.17 7.09 -10.20
C THR A 55 -8.73 8.51 -10.19
N PRO A 56 -9.61 8.86 -9.25
CA PRO A 56 -10.11 10.22 -9.16
C PRO A 56 -8.98 11.25 -8.93
N ALA A 57 -7.84 10.83 -8.39
CA ALA A 57 -6.67 11.69 -8.26
C ALA A 57 -6.08 12.06 -9.64
N ASP A 58 -5.89 11.08 -10.52
CA ASP A 58 -5.36 11.30 -11.88
C ASP A 58 -6.28 12.17 -12.72
N VAL A 59 -7.59 11.87 -12.70
CA VAL A 59 -8.59 12.65 -13.45
C VAL A 59 -8.58 14.11 -12.99
N ARG A 60 -8.38 14.36 -11.69
CA ARG A 60 -8.31 15.71 -11.14
C ARG A 60 -7.01 16.43 -11.50
N ALA A 61 -5.87 15.75 -11.42
CA ALA A 61 -4.59 16.32 -11.83
C ALA A 61 -4.63 16.73 -13.31
N TRP A 62 -5.20 15.88 -14.16
CA TRP A 62 -5.43 16.19 -15.57
C TRP A 62 -6.43 17.34 -15.77
N ALA A 63 -7.53 17.38 -15.02
CA ALA A 63 -8.49 18.47 -15.11
C ALA A 63 -7.87 19.82 -14.74
N GLN A 64 -7.07 19.87 -13.67
CA GLN A 64 -6.33 21.07 -13.27
C GLN A 64 -5.32 21.50 -14.34
N ALA A 65 -4.59 20.55 -14.93
CA ALA A 65 -3.65 20.84 -16.02
C ALA A 65 -4.33 21.35 -17.29
N THR A 66 -5.54 20.88 -17.58
CA THR A 66 -6.34 21.26 -18.77
C THR A 66 -7.19 22.52 -18.52
N GLY A 67 -7.20 23.05 -17.29
CA GLY A 67 -8.03 24.19 -16.90
C GLY A 67 -9.52 23.88 -16.81
N MET A 68 -9.89 22.61 -16.62
CA MET A 68 -11.27 22.20 -16.41
C MET A 68 -11.72 22.43 -14.98
N ASP A 69 -12.92 23.01 -14.85
CA ASP A 69 -13.57 23.29 -13.58
C ASP A 69 -13.89 21.98 -12.85
N CYS A 70 -13.05 21.67 -11.87
CA CYS A 70 -13.13 20.51 -10.99
C CYS A 70 -13.04 21.01 -9.54
N PRO A 71 -13.96 20.63 -8.64
CA PRO A 71 -13.93 21.09 -7.26
C PRO A 71 -12.72 20.56 -6.51
N ASP A 72 -12.18 21.38 -5.59
CA ASP A 72 -10.99 21.03 -4.82
C ASP A 72 -11.18 19.88 -3.83
N LYS A 73 -12.41 19.46 -3.58
CA LYS A 73 -12.77 18.27 -2.80
C LYS A 73 -14.12 17.74 -3.29
N GLY A 74 -14.30 16.42 -3.24
CA GLY A 74 -15.58 15.78 -3.50
C GLY A 74 -15.63 14.98 -4.79
N ARG A 75 -16.84 14.76 -5.30
CA ARG A 75 -17.11 13.91 -6.47
C ARG A 75 -16.70 14.61 -7.76
N ILE A 76 -15.96 13.91 -8.62
CA ILE A 76 -15.54 14.42 -9.93
C ILE A 76 -16.76 14.46 -10.84
N PRO A 77 -17.02 15.59 -11.51
CA PRO A 77 -18.14 15.68 -12.44
C PRO A 77 -17.91 14.75 -13.65
N GLU A 78 -18.96 14.04 -14.06
CA GLU A 78 -18.88 13.04 -15.14
C GLU A 78 -18.32 13.61 -16.45
N ARG A 79 -18.54 14.90 -16.71
CA ARG A 79 -17.95 15.63 -17.86
C ARG A 79 -16.43 15.53 -17.91
N VAL A 80 -15.77 15.60 -16.75
CA VAL A 80 -14.30 15.59 -16.64
C VAL A 80 -13.79 14.15 -16.76
N THR A 81 -14.44 13.20 -16.09
CA THR A 81 -14.10 11.77 -16.20
C THR A 81 -14.25 11.26 -17.63
N GLN A 82 -15.32 11.66 -18.34
CA GLN A 82 -15.53 11.26 -19.73
C GLN A 82 -14.46 11.82 -20.66
N ALA A 83 -14.12 13.11 -20.52
CA ALA A 83 -13.08 13.74 -21.32
C ALA A 83 -11.68 13.15 -21.04
N TYR A 84 -11.40 12.77 -19.79
CA TYR A 84 -10.18 12.06 -19.43
C TYR A 84 -10.08 10.70 -20.13
N ARG A 85 -11.17 9.93 -20.11
CA ARG A 85 -11.26 8.62 -20.75
C ARG A 85 -11.12 8.71 -22.26
N ASP A 86 -11.74 9.69 -22.89
CA ASP A 86 -11.63 9.96 -24.33
C ASP A 86 -10.18 10.27 -24.72
N ALA A 87 -9.51 11.18 -23.99
CA ALA A 87 -8.12 11.55 -24.23
C ALA A 87 -7.12 10.39 -24.04
N HIS A 88 -7.46 9.39 -23.21
CA HIS A 88 -6.62 8.22 -22.93
C HIS A 88 -7.11 6.92 -23.61
N SER A 89 -8.14 6.97 -24.48
CA SER A 89 -8.65 5.79 -25.21
C SER A 89 -8.02 5.57 -26.59
N ASN A 90 -6.90 6.25 -26.90
CA ASN A 90 -6.13 6.09 -28.14
C ASN A 90 -4.71 5.58 -27.83
#